data_AF-A0A448ZHC0-F1
#
_entry.id   AF-A0A448ZHC0-F1
#
_cell.length_a   1.000
_cell.length_b   1.000
_cell.length_c   1.000
_cell.angle_alpha   90.00
_cell.angle_beta   90.00
_cell.angle_gamma   90.00
#
_symmetry.space_group_name_H-M   'P 1'
#
loop_
_entity.id
_entity.type
_entity.pdbx_description
1 polymer ?
#
loop_
_entity_poly.entity_id
_entity_poly.type
_entity_poly.pdbx_seq_one_letter_code
_entity_poly.pdbx_strand_id
1 'polypeptide(L)'
;MVDSGNQDSPVMAKTERKRRKITVVQKAVFAAATVTTMVTAGRLCSSSSSAWSSLFQRYSRNNSMDSAHGQTHTYLQTNERRRRLGEIEANMENDDFVAESQKKHHPMFSVSDTFTILGPTVFPKPTYVYGDDVPSDKDLVTYLQPTSGSHRPDRDSVFVFAAEYKFDTYVLFLMSLYDTGFRGDVVFGISKMDWENKEVRKFLEHWQNAAGKDEMTVVVYVVPYHCYNLEGEVVPSHRGGMRVCKCNDMFGLRAKGGDPDAPTIPIADKRHGRTAQTIRYELYWIWSEHYDPDSWILLIDARDTIFQQTPFGRVPRRENHGDDGGVLIFFGENADATSLGQSKYNRKWLTLAYGESVADAFYDKPTICSGSTMGEQKAIETYLRAEVAESDESKTVIFGADQGFHNYLYYSNKMANAEAISQILVQDQGLGLVNNMGALRDKPLSEWGNGRMLQEEASEAHPQNTVFNWDGTVSPIVHQYDRHKVLSKWWCKTKYKEYKNRWNEMKK
;
A
#
# COMPACT_ATOMS: atom_id res chain seq x y z
N MET A 1 -4.82 -18.15 72.49
CA MET A 1 -3.50 -17.48 72.56
C MET A 1 -2.45 -18.57 72.38
N VAL A 2 -2.05 -18.79 71.13
CA VAL A 2 -1.16 -19.85 70.64
C VAL A 2 -0.49 -19.22 69.41
N ASP A 3 0.79 -18.90 69.44
CA ASP A 3 1.98 -19.75 69.24
C ASP A 3 2.33 -19.98 67.76
N SER A 4 3.63 -19.95 67.56
CA SER A 4 4.49 -20.05 66.38
C SER A 4 4.19 -21.20 65.40
N GLY A 5 4.63 -21.04 64.14
CA GLY A 5 4.58 -22.10 63.13
C GLY A 5 5.22 -21.74 61.79
N ASN A 6 6.54 -21.86 61.73
CA ASN A 6 7.38 -21.94 60.53
C ASN A 6 7.49 -23.42 60.13
N GLN A 7 7.36 -23.77 58.84
CA GLN A 7 7.71 -25.06 58.18
C GLN A 7 7.04 -25.09 56.79
N ASP A 8 7.53 -25.70 55.71
CA ASP A 8 8.85 -26.17 55.26
C ASP A 8 8.61 -26.57 53.80
N SER A 9 9.61 -26.41 52.93
CA SER A 9 9.65 -27.11 51.63
C SER A 9 9.97 -28.59 51.87
N PRO A 10 9.59 -29.54 50.97
CA PRO A 10 10.65 -30.10 50.12
C PRO A 10 10.24 -30.64 48.72
N VAL A 11 11.17 -30.42 47.78
CA VAL A 11 11.84 -31.42 46.91
C VAL A 11 11.04 -32.24 45.87
N MET A 12 11.37 -31.92 44.61
CA MET A 12 11.68 -32.78 43.44
C MET A 12 11.03 -34.16 43.28
N ALA A 13 10.36 -34.34 42.14
CA ALA A 13 10.47 -35.57 41.34
C ALA A 13 10.35 -35.28 39.84
N LYS A 14 11.35 -35.79 39.10
CA LYS A 14 11.51 -35.81 37.64
C LYS A 14 10.39 -36.62 36.99
N THR A 15 9.85 -36.20 35.83
CA THR A 15 9.50 -37.16 34.76
C THR A 15 9.45 -36.53 33.35
N GLU A 16 10.43 -36.94 32.56
CA GLU A 16 10.42 -37.26 31.12
C GLU A 16 9.81 -36.32 30.06
N ARG A 17 10.75 -35.67 29.38
CA ARG A 17 10.72 -35.25 27.97
C ARG A 17 10.36 -36.42 27.03
N LYS A 18 9.15 -36.44 26.46
CA LYS A 18 8.86 -37.19 25.22
C LYS A 18 9.11 -36.29 24.00
N ARG A 19 10.31 -36.42 23.42
CA ARG A 19 10.60 -36.01 22.03
C ARG A 19 9.79 -36.93 21.09
N ARG A 20 8.73 -36.42 20.47
CA ARG A 20 8.15 -37.05 19.28
C ARG A 20 8.88 -36.51 18.04
N LYS A 21 9.54 -37.43 17.34
CA LYS A 21 10.06 -37.25 15.98
C LYS A 21 8.88 -36.94 15.06
N ILE A 22 8.91 -35.80 14.39
CA ILE A 22 8.04 -35.51 13.25
C ILE A 22 8.75 -36.11 12.03
N THR A 23 8.19 -37.19 11.51
CA THR A 23 8.65 -37.81 10.27
C THR A 23 8.10 -37.03 9.09
N VAL A 24 9.00 -36.58 8.23
CA VAL A 24 8.73 -35.97 6.93
C VAL A 24 8.04 -37.00 6.04
N VAL A 25 6.77 -36.80 5.71
CA VAL A 25 6.09 -37.46 4.59
C VAL A 25 5.15 -36.44 3.94
N GLN A 26 5.64 -35.72 2.94
CA GLN A 26 4.82 -35.08 1.91
C GLN A 26 5.71 -34.68 0.73
N LYS A 27 6.09 -35.68 -0.08
CA LYS A 27 6.55 -35.52 -1.46
C LYS A 27 6.15 -36.77 -2.23
N ALA A 28 4.96 -36.74 -2.81
CA ALA A 28 4.59 -37.49 -4.01
C ALA A 28 3.11 -37.20 -4.30
N VAL A 29 2.86 -36.67 -5.49
CA VAL A 29 1.61 -36.56 -6.27
C VAL A 29 1.54 -35.14 -6.80
N PHE A 30 2.28 -34.91 -7.89
CA PHE A 30 1.87 -34.13 -9.06
C PHE A 30 3.07 -34.12 -10.03
N ALA A 31 3.25 -35.24 -10.71
CA ALA A 31 4.09 -35.36 -11.89
C ALA A 31 3.44 -36.39 -12.81
N ALA A 32 2.51 -35.93 -13.65
CA ALA A 32 2.13 -36.56 -14.92
C ALA A 32 0.94 -35.79 -15.53
N ALA A 33 1.21 -34.94 -16.51
CA ALA A 33 0.42 -34.84 -17.74
C ALA A 33 1.05 -33.78 -18.65
N THR A 34 1.86 -34.23 -19.60
CA THR A 34 2.32 -33.42 -20.72
C THR A 34 2.06 -34.22 -21.99
N VAL A 35 1.31 -33.59 -22.90
CA VAL A 35 1.32 -33.73 -24.36
C VAL A 35 0.73 -35.01 -24.97
N THR A 36 -0.32 -34.85 -25.79
CA THR A 36 -0.46 -35.15 -27.25
C THR A 36 -1.88 -34.65 -27.62
N THR A 37 -2.18 -33.83 -28.65
CA THR A 37 -2.19 -34.17 -30.09
C THR A 37 -2.56 -32.95 -30.97
N MET A 38 -1.81 -32.78 -32.07
CA MET A 38 -2.07 -32.24 -33.45
C MET A 38 -3.26 -31.30 -33.74
N VAL A 39 -3.06 -30.13 -34.37
CA VAL A 39 -2.78 -29.85 -35.81
C VAL A 39 -3.89 -30.33 -36.76
N THR A 40 -4.77 -29.41 -37.16
CA THR A 40 -5.43 -29.36 -38.47
C THR A 40 -6.01 -27.95 -38.71
N ALA A 41 -5.42 -27.19 -39.63
CA ALA A 41 -6.13 -26.11 -40.32
C ALA A 41 -5.60 -26.01 -41.76
N GLY A 42 -6.41 -26.50 -42.69
CA GLY A 42 -6.17 -26.46 -44.12
C GLY A 42 -6.53 -25.10 -44.72
N ARG A 43 -5.79 -24.76 -45.78
CA ARG A 43 -5.99 -23.66 -46.73
C ARG A 43 -7.37 -23.72 -47.40
N LEU A 44 -7.90 -22.56 -47.83
CA LEU A 44 -8.55 -22.37 -49.14
C LEU A 44 -8.77 -20.87 -49.48
N CYS A 45 -8.44 -20.53 -50.75
CA CYS A 45 -8.83 -19.40 -51.64
C CYS A 45 -8.73 -17.95 -51.13
N SER A 46 -7.99 -17.00 -51.74
CA SER A 46 -7.83 -16.51 -53.12
C SER A 46 -9.13 -16.05 -53.82
N SER A 47 -9.31 -14.72 -54.01
CA SER A 47 -9.36 -14.05 -55.34
C SER A 47 -9.98 -12.63 -55.30
N SER A 48 -9.42 -11.73 -56.14
CA SER A 48 -10.02 -10.62 -56.92
C SER A 48 -10.72 -9.45 -56.17
N SER A 49 -10.20 -8.20 -56.21
CA SER A 49 -10.36 -7.14 -57.26
C SER A 49 -11.83 -6.72 -57.47
N SER A 50 -12.27 -5.47 -57.60
CA SER A 50 -11.67 -4.19 -58.01
C SER A 50 -12.72 -3.06 -57.90
N ALA A 51 -12.24 -1.84 -57.66
CA ALA A 51 -12.67 -0.55 -58.24
C ALA A 51 -14.14 -0.08 -58.16
N TRP A 52 -14.37 1.08 -57.55
CA TRP A 52 -15.13 2.21 -58.12
C TRP A 52 -14.51 3.54 -57.65
N SER A 53 -14.45 4.49 -58.59
CA SER A 53 -13.70 5.74 -58.54
C SER A 53 -14.60 6.96 -58.74
N SER A 54 -14.05 8.14 -58.41
CA SER A 54 -14.46 9.53 -58.75
C SER A 54 -15.53 10.15 -57.82
N LEU A 55 -15.49 11.42 -57.41
CA LEU A 55 -15.02 12.71 -57.96
C LEU A 55 -14.83 13.68 -56.74
N PHE A 56 -13.82 14.56 -56.61
CA PHE A 56 -13.76 15.90 -57.20
C PHE A 56 -12.38 16.59 -56.95
N GLN A 57 -11.95 17.38 -57.96
CA GLN A 57 -10.80 18.31 -58.08
C GLN A 57 -10.88 19.52 -57.10
N ARG A 58 -9.91 20.41 -56.84
CA ARG A 58 -8.58 20.84 -57.39
C ARG A 58 -8.01 21.93 -56.45
N TYR A 59 -6.67 22.02 -56.31
CA TYR A 59 -5.75 23.21 -56.29
C TYR A 59 -4.51 22.85 -55.42
N SER A 60 -3.34 22.47 -55.94
CA SER A 60 -2.30 23.15 -56.77
C SER A 60 -1.03 23.46 -55.96
N ARG A 61 0.04 22.68 -56.25
CA ARG A 61 1.48 23.01 -56.44
C ARG A 61 2.24 23.80 -55.35
N ASN A 62 3.54 23.60 -55.06
CA ASN A 62 4.62 22.67 -55.45
C ASN A 62 5.83 23.02 -54.56
N ASN A 63 6.62 22.02 -54.16
CA ASN A 63 8.10 21.94 -54.11
C ASN A 63 8.47 20.69 -53.28
N SER A 64 8.86 19.57 -53.92
CA SER A 64 10.25 19.07 -54.09
C SER A 64 11.04 19.03 -52.77
N MET A 65 11.65 17.93 -52.32
CA MET A 65 12.33 16.86 -53.03
C MET A 65 12.59 15.68 -52.05
N ASP A 66 12.63 14.47 -52.62
CA ASP A 66 13.36 13.24 -52.24
C ASP A 66 13.10 12.43 -50.93
N SER A 67 12.51 11.25 -51.19
CA SER A 67 12.72 9.89 -50.65
C SER A 67 14.02 9.59 -49.89
N ALA A 68 14.16 8.51 -49.11
CA ALA A 68 13.33 7.53 -48.42
C ALA A 68 14.34 6.55 -47.75
N HIS A 69 13.86 5.75 -46.79
CA HIS A 69 14.52 4.64 -46.06
C HIS A 69 15.40 5.09 -44.88
N GLY A 70 15.30 4.54 -43.67
CA GLY A 70 14.49 3.45 -43.14
C GLY A 70 14.97 3.14 -41.70
N GLN A 71 14.07 2.63 -40.86
CA GLN A 71 14.32 1.93 -39.60
C GLN A 71 15.18 2.63 -38.52
N THR A 72 14.51 3.25 -37.53
CA THR A 72 14.88 3.21 -36.10
C THR A 72 13.76 3.84 -35.27
N HIS A 73 12.64 3.13 -35.09
CA HIS A 73 11.55 3.55 -34.20
C HIS A 73 11.36 2.51 -33.09
N THR A 74 12.37 2.39 -32.21
CA THR A 74 12.23 1.68 -30.92
C THR A 74 13.34 1.98 -29.90
N TYR A 75 14.17 3.00 -30.12
CA TYR A 75 15.26 3.36 -29.19
C TYR A 75 15.22 4.81 -28.67
N LEU A 76 14.35 5.66 -29.23
CA LEU A 76 14.28 7.09 -28.88
C LEU A 76 13.22 7.42 -27.81
N GLN A 77 12.21 6.56 -27.60
CA GLN A 77 11.16 6.78 -26.58
C GLN A 77 11.62 6.50 -25.14
N THR A 78 12.69 5.71 -24.95
CA THR A 78 13.25 5.39 -23.63
C THR A 78 14.12 6.54 -23.08
N ASN A 79 14.66 7.41 -23.94
CA ASN A 79 15.51 8.53 -23.55
C ASN A 79 14.72 9.82 -23.27
N GLU A 80 13.57 10.04 -23.91
CA GLU A 80 12.69 11.18 -23.59
C GLU A 80 11.99 11.02 -22.23
N ARG A 81 11.74 9.78 -21.79
CA ARG A 81 11.18 9.51 -20.44
C ARG A 81 12.21 9.72 -19.32
N ARG A 82 13.51 9.49 -19.58
CA ARG A 82 14.62 9.88 -18.67
C ARG A 82 14.82 11.40 -18.61
N ARG A 83 14.58 12.10 -19.72
CA ARG A 83 14.72 13.56 -19.80
C ARG A 83 13.65 14.31 -18.99
N ARG A 84 12.43 13.77 -18.87
CA ARG A 84 11.37 14.32 -18.01
C ARG A 84 11.59 14.13 -16.51
N LEU A 85 12.40 13.15 -16.10
CA LEU A 85 12.85 13.03 -14.70
C LEU A 85 13.86 14.13 -14.35
N GLY A 86 14.73 14.51 -15.29
CA GLY A 86 15.70 15.60 -15.10
C GLY A 86 15.11 17.01 -15.12
N GLU A 87 13.95 17.23 -15.75
CA GLU A 87 13.30 18.56 -15.77
C GLU A 87 12.53 18.88 -14.47
N ILE A 88 12.24 17.87 -13.63
CA ILE A 88 11.73 18.06 -12.25
C ILE A 88 12.88 18.41 -11.28
N GLU A 89 14.12 17.98 -11.56
CA GLU A 89 15.30 18.28 -10.72
C GLU A 89 15.65 19.78 -10.69
N ALA A 90 15.34 20.52 -11.76
CA ALA A 90 15.77 21.91 -11.94
C ALA A 90 15.09 22.95 -11.01
N ASN A 91 14.06 22.57 -10.24
CA ASN A 91 13.42 23.45 -9.25
C ASN A 91 13.80 23.14 -7.79
N MET A 92 14.70 22.18 -7.56
CA MET A 92 15.16 21.75 -6.22
C MET A 92 16.62 22.13 -5.91
N GLU A 93 17.24 22.98 -6.72
CA GLU A 93 18.70 23.23 -6.78
C GLU A 93 19.38 23.88 -5.55
N ASN A 94 18.71 24.08 -4.40
CA ASN A 94 19.30 24.84 -3.30
C ASN A 94 19.79 24.04 -2.08
N ASP A 95 20.02 22.73 -2.22
CA ASP A 95 20.72 22.00 -1.16
C ASP A 95 21.69 20.97 -1.75
N ASP A 96 23.00 21.25 -1.59
CA ASP A 96 24.10 20.37 -1.98
C ASP A 96 23.90 18.94 -1.44
N PHE A 97 23.24 18.80 -0.28
CA PHE A 97 22.90 17.50 0.30
C PHE A 97 21.77 16.78 -0.47
N VAL A 98 20.72 17.49 -0.90
CA VAL A 98 19.62 16.91 -1.68
C VAL A 98 20.13 16.47 -3.06
N ALA A 99 20.99 17.26 -3.69
CA ALA A 99 21.64 16.89 -4.95
C ALA A 99 22.60 15.68 -4.78
N GLU A 100 23.40 15.64 -3.70
CA GLU A 100 24.26 14.50 -3.38
C GLU A 100 23.44 13.23 -3.11
N SER A 101 22.34 13.36 -2.38
CA SER A 101 21.50 12.24 -2.02
C SER A 101 20.65 11.74 -3.20
N GLN A 102 20.12 12.64 -4.04
CA GLN A 102 19.50 12.25 -5.31
C GLN A 102 20.51 11.52 -6.21
N LYS A 103 21.73 12.05 -6.34
CA LYS A 103 22.78 11.42 -7.14
C LYS A 103 23.22 10.05 -6.61
N LYS A 104 23.29 9.89 -5.28
CA LYS A 104 23.76 8.65 -4.63
C LYS A 104 22.64 7.61 -4.49
N HIS A 105 21.42 8.02 -4.16
CA HIS A 105 20.32 7.14 -3.74
C HIS A 105 19.27 6.89 -4.84
N HIS A 106 19.04 7.81 -5.77
CA HIS A 106 18.13 7.58 -6.90
C HIS A 106 18.54 6.38 -7.78
N PRO A 107 19.84 6.14 -8.07
CA PRO A 107 20.25 4.93 -8.79
C PRO A 107 19.99 3.63 -8.02
N MET A 108 19.91 3.67 -6.68
CA MET A 108 19.78 2.47 -5.85
C MET A 108 18.37 1.87 -5.91
N PHE A 109 17.35 2.71 -6.04
CA PHE A 109 15.97 2.27 -6.28
C PHE A 109 15.71 2.00 -7.77
N SER A 110 16.74 1.77 -8.60
CA SER A 110 16.49 1.31 -9.97
C SER A 110 15.77 -0.05 -9.97
N VAL A 111 14.94 -0.28 -10.98
CA VAL A 111 14.39 -1.62 -11.27
C VAL A 111 15.52 -2.64 -11.48
N SER A 112 15.22 -3.93 -11.40
CA SER A 112 16.22 -4.97 -11.61
C SER A 112 16.60 -5.08 -13.08
N ASP A 113 17.92 -5.03 -13.35
CA ASP A 113 18.47 -5.27 -14.69
C ASP A 113 18.52 -6.76 -15.04
N THR A 114 18.39 -7.64 -14.04
CA THR A 114 18.51 -9.10 -14.21
C THR A 114 17.17 -9.81 -14.22
N PHE A 115 16.12 -9.15 -13.73
CA PHE A 115 14.79 -9.72 -13.63
C PHE A 115 13.73 -8.67 -13.99
N THR A 116 13.11 -8.84 -15.15
CA THR A 116 12.04 -7.97 -15.64
C THR A 116 10.85 -8.81 -16.05
N ILE A 117 9.67 -8.44 -15.55
CA ILE A 117 8.38 -8.98 -15.98
C ILE A 117 7.54 -7.77 -16.34
N LEU A 118 7.01 -7.73 -17.55
CA LEU A 118 6.06 -6.70 -17.94
C LEU A 118 4.65 -7.19 -17.63
N GLY A 119 3.96 -6.48 -16.75
CA GLY A 119 2.56 -6.75 -16.43
C GLY A 119 1.61 -6.26 -17.54
N PRO A 120 0.30 -6.50 -17.36
CA PRO A 120 -0.72 -6.01 -18.27
C PRO A 120 -0.81 -4.49 -18.24
N THR A 121 -1.39 -3.90 -19.29
CA THR A 121 -1.72 -2.46 -19.32
C THR A 121 -2.84 -2.12 -18.33
N VAL A 122 -3.73 -3.07 -18.07
CA VAL A 122 -4.81 -2.97 -17.09
C VAL A 122 -4.79 -4.20 -16.20
N PHE A 123 -4.52 -4.02 -14.91
CA PHE A 123 -4.63 -5.08 -13.93
C PHE A 123 -6.11 -5.44 -13.69
N PRO A 124 -6.44 -6.72 -13.48
CA PRO A 124 -7.81 -7.15 -13.25
C PRO A 124 -8.36 -6.50 -11.97
N LYS A 125 -9.61 -6.04 -12.00
CA LYS A 125 -10.32 -5.66 -10.78
C LYS A 125 -10.37 -6.87 -9.85
N PRO A 126 -10.33 -6.71 -8.51
CA PRO A 126 -10.47 -7.82 -7.56
C PRO A 126 -11.67 -8.72 -7.91
N THR A 127 -12.78 -8.15 -8.38
CA THR A 127 -13.98 -8.86 -8.82
C THR A 127 -13.79 -9.89 -9.94
N TYR A 128 -12.64 -9.97 -10.61
CA TYR A 128 -12.38 -10.93 -11.70
C TYR A 128 -12.60 -12.39 -11.29
N VAL A 129 -12.38 -12.72 -10.01
CA VAL A 129 -12.53 -14.08 -9.46
C VAL A 129 -13.97 -14.60 -9.53
N TYR A 130 -14.95 -13.73 -9.80
CA TYR A 130 -16.35 -14.12 -9.97
C TYR A 130 -16.73 -14.38 -11.42
N GLY A 131 -15.99 -13.84 -12.40
CA GLY A 131 -16.11 -14.07 -13.84
C GLY A 131 -17.44 -14.64 -14.33
N ASP A 132 -17.42 -15.89 -14.78
CA ASP A 132 -18.53 -16.62 -15.41
C ASP A 132 -19.65 -17.01 -14.43
N ASP A 133 -19.43 -16.89 -13.12
CA ASP A 133 -20.42 -17.24 -12.10
C ASP A 133 -21.40 -16.10 -11.81
N VAL A 134 -21.19 -14.92 -12.40
CA VAL A 134 -22.16 -13.81 -12.33
C VAL A 134 -23.30 -14.11 -13.30
N PRO A 135 -24.55 -14.29 -12.82
CA PRO A 135 -25.68 -14.54 -13.72
C PRO A 135 -25.84 -13.40 -14.75
N SER A 136 -26.22 -13.73 -15.98
CA SER A 136 -26.29 -12.75 -17.08
C SER A 136 -27.29 -11.60 -16.84
N ASP A 137 -28.25 -11.79 -15.94
CA ASP A 137 -29.25 -10.80 -15.51
C ASP A 137 -28.81 -10.00 -14.27
N LYS A 138 -27.57 -10.18 -13.79
CA LYS A 138 -27.01 -9.50 -12.62
C LYS A 138 -25.76 -8.70 -12.97
N ASP A 139 -25.57 -7.61 -12.26
CA ASP A 139 -24.33 -6.85 -12.20
C ASP A 139 -23.61 -7.17 -10.88
N LEU A 140 -22.29 -7.35 -10.97
CA LEU A 140 -21.41 -7.49 -9.81
C LEU A 140 -21.02 -6.09 -9.32
N VAL A 141 -21.30 -5.80 -8.06
CA VAL A 141 -21.09 -4.48 -7.46
C VAL A 141 -20.37 -4.59 -6.13
N THR A 142 -19.74 -3.51 -5.70
CA THR A 142 -19.25 -3.36 -4.32
C THR A 142 -20.44 -3.37 -3.37
N TYR A 143 -20.45 -4.31 -2.43
CA TYR A 143 -21.49 -4.42 -1.40
C TYR A 143 -21.09 -3.69 -0.11
N LEU A 144 -19.79 -3.69 0.22
CA LEU A 144 -19.28 -3.04 1.41
C LEU A 144 -19.57 -1.53 1.39
N GLN A 145 -20.34 -1.04 2.36
CA GLN A 145 -20.66 0.38 2.54
C GLN A 145 -20.01 0.94 3.80
N PRO A 146 -19.77 2.26 3.88
CA PRO A 146 -19.38 2.91 5.12
C PRO A 146 -20.38 2.56 6.22
N THR A 147 -19.87 2.12 7.36
CA THR A 147 -20.67 1.98 8.58
C THR A 147 -21.04 3.35 9.13
N SER A 148 -20.16 4.34 8.94
CA SER A 148 -20.46 5.73 9.28
C SER A 148 -19.59 6.72 8.51
N GLY A 149 -20.08 7.94 8.33
CA GLY A 149 -19.46 8.96 7.47
C GLY A 149 -19.79 8.77 5.99
N SER A 150 -19.27 9.66 5.14
CA SER A 150 -19.45 9.60 3.69
C SER A 150 -18.21 10.16 3.00
N HIS A 151 -17.83 9.56 1.88
CA HIS A 151 -16.69 10.01 1.08
C HIS A 151 -16.98 11.37 0.44
N ARG A 152 -15.94 12.18 0.28
CA ARG A 152 -15.93 13.43 -0.50
C ARG A 152 -15.00 13.24 -1.69
N PRO A 153 -15.54 12.93 -2.89
CA PRO A 153 -14.72 12.50 -4.03
C PRO A 153 -13.63 13.51 -4.46
N ASP A 154 -13.92 14.79 -4.28
CA ASP A 154 -13.09 15.94 -4.64
C ASP A 154 -11.99 16.26 -3.61
N ARG A 155 -11.85 15.45 -2.56
CA ARG A 155 -10.88 15.65 -1.47
C ARG A 155 -9.78 14.60 -1.49
N ASP A 156 -8.59 15.02 -1.10
CA ASP A 156 -7.52 14.08 -0.79
C ASP A 156 -7.90 13.22 0.41
N SER A 157 -7.34 12.01 0.47
CA SER A 157 -7.73 11.04 1.49
C SER A 157 -6.56 10.24 2.07
N VAL A 158 -6.66 9.92 3.35
CA VAL A 158 -5.72 9.04 4.07
C VAL A 158 -6.44 7.74 4.38
N PHE A 159 -5.99 6.63 3.82
CA PHE A 159 -6.56 5.31 4.02
C PHE A 159 -5.75 4.53 5.05
N VAL A 160 -6.45 4.01 6.04
CA VAL A 160 -5.84 3.21 7.11
C VAL A 160 -6.67 1.98 7.43
N PHE A 161 -5.98 0.88 7.68
CA PHE A 161 -6.59 -0.33 8.22
C PHE A 161 -6.12 -0.51 9.66
N ALA A 162 -7.03 -0.25 10.59
CA ALA A 162 -6.78 -0.15 12.02
C ALA A 162 -7.66 -1.15 12.78
N ALA A 163 -7.40 -2.44 12.55
CA ALA A 163 -8.15 -3.50 13.21
C ALA A 163 -7.51 -3.92 14.54
N GLU A 164 -8.35 -4.04 15.56
CA GLU A 164 -8.10 -4.46 16.93
C GLU A 164 -7.14 -3.56 17.72
N TYR A 165 -6.78 -2.38 17.19
CA TYR A 165 -5.82 -1.51 17.85
C TYR A 165 -6.34 -0.95 19.17
N LYS A 166 -5.39 -0.57 20.02
CA LYS A 166 -5.71 0.07 21.29
C LYS A 166 -6.24 1.48 21.00
N PHE A 167 -7.08 2.01 21.90
CA PHE A 167 -7.65 3.34 21.76
C PHE A 167 -6.58 4.45 21.60
N ASP A 168 -5.41 4.27 22.20
CA ASP A 168 -4.26 5.18 22.05
C ASP A 168 -3.81 5.38 20.61
N THR A 169 -3.90 4.34 19.79
CA THR A 169 -3.51 4.35 18.37
C THR A 169 -4.42 5.30 17.58
N TYR A 170 -5.73 5.18 17.75
CA TYR A 170 -6.69 6.06 17.08
C TYR A 170 -6.48 7.52 17.49
N VAL A 171 -6.33 7.76 18.80
CA VAL A 171 -6.12 9.12 19.33
C VAL A 171 -4.83 9.73 18.78
N LEU A 172 -3.70 9.02 18.84
CA LEU A 172 -2.42 9.54 18.34
C LEU A 172 -2.47 9.81 16.84
N PHE A 173 -3.00 8.87 16.06
CA PHE A 173 -3.08 8.98 14.60
C PHE A 173 -3.93 10.19 14.18
N LEU A 174 -5.19 10.24 14.61
CA LEU A 174 -6.12 11.29 14.19
C LEU A 174 -5.77 12.66 14.75
N MET A 175 -5.31 12.75 16.00
CA MET A 175 -4.99 14.05 16.60
C MET A 175 -3.69 14.63 16.04
N SER A 176 -2.68 13.81 15.76
CA SER A 176 -1.47 14.31 15.10
C SER A 176 -1.77 14.78 13.67
N LEU A 177 -2.61 14.05 12.92
CA LEU A 177 -3.06 14.48 11.59
C LEU A 177 -3.87 15.78 11.66
N TYR A 178 -4.81 15.88 12.60
CA TYR A 178 -5.63 17.07 12.80
C TYR A 178 -4.79 18.32 13.09
N ASP A 179 -3.75 18.20 13.92
CA ASP A 179 -2.82 19.29 14.26
C ASP A 179 -2.08 19.86 13.06
N THR A 180 -1.94 19.08 11.99
CA THR A 180 -1.30 19.55 10.76
C THR A 180 -2.18 20.46 9.92
N GLY A 181 -3.45 20.61 10.27
CA GLY A 181 -4.41 21.36 9.47
C GLY A 181 -5.05 20.57 8.33
N PHE A 182 -4.83 19.25 8.24
CA PHE A 182 -5.43 18.41 7.20
C PHE A 182 -6.97 18.52 7.18
N ARG A 183 -7.56 18.67 5.99
CA ARG A 183 -9.02 18.86 5.76
C ARG A 183 -9.67 17.82 4.85
N GLY A 184 -8.92 16.82 4.41
CA GLY A 184 -9.44 15.74 3.57
C GLY A 184 -10.13 14.64 4.36
N ASP A 185 -10.36 13.51 3.70
CA ASP A 185 -10.98 12.35 4.31
C ASP A 185 -9.93 11.47 5.00
N VAL A 186 -10.32 10.84 6.11
CA VAL A 186 -9.57 9.76 6.73
C VAL A 186 -10.45 8.52 6.73
N VAL A 187 -10.13 7.55 5.88
CA VAL A 187 -10.92 6.34 5.71
C VAL A 187 -10.34 5.22 6.56
N PHE A 188 -11.12 4.75 7.53
CA PHE A 188 -10.77 3.72 8.49
C PHE A 188 -11.46 2.41 8.18
N GLY A 189 -10.68 1.35 7.97
CA GLY A 189 -11.16 -0.03 8.12
C GLY A 189 -10.85 -0.54 9.53
N ILE A 190 -11.87 -0.90 10.30
CA ILE A 190 -11.72 -1.40 11.68
C ILE A 190 -12.38 -2.76 11.87
N SER A 191 -12.07 -3.45 12.97
CA SER A 191 -12.77 -4.69 13.33
C SER A 191 -14.13 -4.40 13.96
N LYS A 192 -15.02 -5.40 13.94
CA LYS A 192 -16.28 -5.35 14.70
C LYS A 192 -16.04 -5.12 16.20
N MET A 193 -14.99 -5.71 16.76
CA MET A 193 -14.66 -5.54 18.18
C MET A 193 -14.26 -4.09 18.52
N ASP A 194 -13.55 -3.41 17.62
CA ASP A 194 -13.22 -1.99 17.82
C ASP A 194 -14.47 -1.12 17.76
N TRP A 195 -15.39 -1.42 16.84
CA TRP A 195 -16.65 -0.67 16.73
C TRP A 195 -17.58 -0.87 17.92
N GLU A 196 -17.58 -2.07 18.52
CA GLU A 196 -18.31 -2.36 19.75
C GLU A 196 -17.69 -1.67 20.98
N ASN A 197 -16.41 -1.27 20.90
CA ASN A 197 -15.78 -0.43 21.91
C ASN A 197 -16.35 1.01 21.83
N LYS A 198 -17.19 1.35 22.81
CA LYS A 198 -17.86 2.66 22.90
C LYS A 198 -16.88 3.86 22.90
N GLU A 199 -15.67 3.73 23.44
CA GLU A 199 -14.69 4.83 23.45
C GLU A 199 -14.12 5.08 22.05
N VAL A 200 -13.76 4.01 21.33
CA VAL A 200 -13.30 4.06 19.93
C VAL A 200 -14.40 4.61 19.04
N ARG A 201 -15.62 4.03 19.10
CA ARG A 201 -16.75 4.46 18.27
C ARG A 201 -17.08 5.94 18.45
N LYS A 202 -17.25 6.40 19.70
CA LYS A 202 -17.54 7.82 19.98
C LYS A 202 -16.45 8.76 19.47
N PHE A 203 -15.19 8.33 19.54
CA PHE A 203 -14.08 9.13 19.03
C PHE A 203 -14.11 9.23 17.51
N LEU A 204 -14.35 8.14 16.79
CA LEU A 204 -14.45 8.16 15.33
C LEU A 204 -15.69 8.93 14.83
N GLU A 205 -16.84 8.75 15.50
CA GLU A 205 -18.11 9.44 15.16
C GLU A 205 -18.04 10.96 15.39
N HIS A 206 -17.16 11.44 16.28
CA HIS A 206 -16.99 12.87 16.50
C HIS A 206 -16.54 13.61 15.24
N TRP A 207 -15.63 13.00 14.48
CA TRP A 207 -15.06 13.59 13.27
C TRP A 207 -15.98 13.50 12.05
N GLN A 208 -17.18 12.94 12.20
CA GLN A 208 -18.19 12.91 11.12
C GLN A 208 -19.11 14.13 11.14
N ASN A 209 -19.33 14.69 12.33
CA ASN A 209 -20.25 15.80 12.56
C ASN A 209 -19.53 17.16 12.63
N ALA A 210 -18.24 17.18 12.27
CA ALA A 210 -17.46 18.40 12.09
C ALA A 210 -18.12 19.19 10.94
N ALA A 211 -18.94 20.19 11.32
CA ALA A 211 -20.07 20.70 10.54
C ALA A 211 -19.70 21.53 9.28
N GLY A 212 -18.41 21.59 8.92
CA GLY A 212 -17.90 22.33 7.78
C GLY A 212 -17.43 21.44 6.63
N LYS A 213 -17.73 21.86 5.39
CA LYS A 213 -17.16 21.24 4.17
C LYS A 213 -15.62 21.25 4.14
N ASP A 214 -15.00 22.09 4.97
CA ASP A 214 -13.55 22.32 5.04
C ASP A 214 -12.91 21.78 6.32
N GLU A 215 -13.54 20.82 7.00
CA GLU A 215 -12.95 20.11 8.14
C GLU A 215 -12.49 18.70 7.75
N MET A 216 -11.57 18.13 8.56
CA MET A 216 -11.19 16.71 8.43
C MET A 216 -12.42 15.84 8.69
N THR A 217 -12.70 14.89 7.80
CA THR A 217 -13.84 13.98 7.94
C THR A 217 -13.35 12.54 8.08
N VAL A 218 -13.95 11.77 9.00
CA VAL A 218 -13.62 10.35 9.17
C VAL A 218 -14.72 9.46 8.59
N VAL A 219 -14.35 8.61 7.63
CA VAL A 219 -15.23 7.58 7.05
C VAL A 219 -14.84 6.23 7.66
N VAL A 220 -15.79 5.49 8.20
CA VAL A 220 -15.52 4.23 8.92
C VAL A 220 -16.20 3.06 8.23
N TYR A 221 -15.43 2.01 7.99
CA TYR A 221 -15.87 0.70 7.55
C TYR A 221 -15.60 -0.33 8.64
N VAL A 222 -16.65 -1.01 9.11
CA VAL A 222 -16.51 -2.22 9.93
C VAL A 222 -16.33 -3.40 9.00
N VAL A 223 -15.12 -3.96 9.00
CA VAL A 223 -14.74 -4.94 7.97
C VAL A 223 -15.30 -6.33 8.30
N PRO A 224 -16.03 -6.97 7.37
CA PRO A 224 -16.68 -8.27 7.59
C PRO A 224 -15.72 -9.46 7.34
N TYR A 225 -14.57 -9.49 8.04
CA TYR A 225 -13.66 -10.62 7.90
C TYR A 225 -13.96 -11.76 8.89
N HIS A 226 -13.79 -12.99 8.39
CA HIS A 226 -13.78 -14.22 9.17
C HIS A 226 -12.36 -14.76 9.16
N CYS A 227 -11.74 -14.86 10.34
CA CYS A 227 -10.40 -15.40 10.48
C CYS A 227 -10.44 -16.84 10.99
N TYR A 228 -9.41 -17.59 10.64
CA TYR A 228 -9.28 -19.00 10.94
C TYR A 228 -7.93 -19.28 11.61
N ASN A 229 -7.91 -20.22 12.57
CA ASN A 229 -6.66 -20.75 13.12
C ASN A 229 -5.99 -21.77 12.18
N LEU A 230 -4.87 -22.36 12.62
CA LEU A 230 -4.15 -23.36 11.84
C LEU A 230 -4.97 -24.65 11.67
N GLU A 231 -5.92 -24.88 12.57
CA GLU A 231 -6.86 -25.99 12.57
C GLU A 231 -8.08 -25.73 11.66
N GLY A 232 -8.23 -24.53 11.09
CA GLY A 232 -9.35 -24.14 10.23
C GLY A 232 -10.61 -23.71 10.98
N GLU A 233 -10.54 -23.54 12.30
CA GLU A 233 -11.62 -23.07 13.16
C GLU A 233 -11.75 -21.55 13.10
N VAL A 234 -12.99 -21.06 13.04
CA VAL A 234 -13.26 -19.62 13.04
C VAL A 234 -12.85 -19.01 14.38
N VAL A 235 -12.06 -17.94 14.33
CA VAL A 235 -11.65 -17.15 15.48
C VAL A 235 -12.17 -15.72 15.35
N PRO A 236 -12.58 -15.08 16.46
CA PRO A 236 -13.13 -13.72 16.44
C PRO A 236 -12.07 -12.65 16.19
N SER A 237 -10.80 -12.98 16.36
CA SER A 237 -9.68 -12.05 16.28
C SER A 237 -8.69 -12.47 15.19
N HIS A 238 -8.20 -11.49 14.44
CA HIS A 238 -7.11 -11.70 13.49
C HIS A 238 -5.73 -11.68 14.18
N ARG A 239 -5.66 -11.36 15.48
CA ARG A 239 -4.43 -11.40 16.27
C ARG A 239 -4.02 -12.83 16.63
N GLY A 240 -2.73 -13.00 16.95
CA GLY A 240 -2.21 -14.23 17.53
C GLY A 240 -1.51 -15.19 16.56
N GLY A 241 -0.92 -14.70 15.47
CA GLY A 241 -0.03 -15.48 14.60
C GLY A 241 -0.44 -15.45 13.13
N MET A 242 -0.08 -16.50 12.38
CA MET A 242 -0.50 -16.69 10.97
C MET A 242 -1.98 -17.06 10.93
N ARG A 243 -2.86 -16.09 11.20
CA ARG A 243 -4.28 -16.21 10.94
C ARG A 243 -4.53 -16.00 9.46
N VAL A 244 -5.37 -16.85 8.91
CA VAL A 244 -5.86 -16.74 7.55
C VAL A 244 -7.27 -16.18 7.64
N CYS A 245 -7.58 -15.14 6.89
CA CYS A 245 -8.87 -14.47 6.94
C CYS A 245 -9.51 -14.43 5.55
N LYS A 246 -10.84 -14.38 5.53
CA LYS A 246 -11.65 -14.15 4.33
C LYS A 246 -12.58 -12.98 4.58
N CYS A 247 -12.77 -12.13 3.58
CA CYS A 247 -13.72 -11.03 3.66
C CYS A 247 -14.96 -11.37 2.83
N ASN A 248 -15.88 -12.11 3.43
CA ASN A 248 -17.18 -12.29 2.79
C ASN A 248 -17.89 -10.94 2.70
N ASP A 249 -18.85 -10.83 1.78
CA ASP A 249 -19.72 -9.66 1.73
C ASP A 249 -18.97 -8.34 1.41
N MET A 250 -17.82 -8.42 0.73
CA MET A 250 -17.23 -7.22 0.10
C MET A 250 -17.95 -6.84 -1.19
N PHE A 251 -18.44 -7.84 -1.90
CA PHE A 251 -19.15 -7.71 -3.17
C PHE A 251 -20.56 -8.29 -3.07
N GLY A 252 -21.38 -7.94 -4.05
CA GLY A 252 -22.71 -8.50 -4.17
C GLY A 252 -23.26 -8.41 -5.59
N LEU A 253 -24.41 -9.05 -5.78
CA LEU A 253 -25.13 -9.10 -7.04
C LEU A 253 -26.33 -8.16 -6.99
N ARG A 254 -26.46 -7.30 -7.99
CA ARG A 254 -27.62 -6.43 -8.23
C ARG A 254 -28.28 -6.79 -9.54
N ALA A 255 -29.59 -6.54 -9.69
CA ALA A 255 -30.27 -6.75 -10.97
C ALA A 255 -29.66 -5.84 -12.05
N LYS A 256 -29.37 -6.41 -13.22
CA LYS A 256 -28.74 -5.68 -14.32
C LYS A 256 -29.65 -4.58 -14.86
N GLY A 257 -29.12 -3.36 -14.95
CA GLY A 257 -29.91 -2.17 -15.32
C GLY A 257 -31.06 -1.86 -14.34
N GLY A 258 -31.04 -2.47 -13.15
CA GLY A 258 -31.99 -2.20 -12.08
C GLY A 258 -31.69 -0.88 -11.38
N ASP A 259 -32.62 -0.47 -10.53
CA ASP A 259 -32.48 0.67 -9.63
C ASP A 259 -31.15 0.56 -8.84
N PRO A 260 -30.28 1.59 -8.84
CA PRO A 260 -29.08 1.63 -8.00
C PRO A 260 -29.37 1.34 -6.52
N ASP A 261 -30.56 1.69 -6.04
CA ASP A 261 -31.03 1.48 -4.67
C ASP A 261 -31.67 0.10 -4.45
N ALA A 262 -31.75 -0.73 -5.49
CA ALA A 262 -32.27 -2.09 -5.36
C ALA A 262 -31.42 -2.93 -4.37
N PRO A 263 -32.06 -3.85 -3.62
CA PRO A 263 -31.35 -4.75 -2.72
C PRO A 263 -30.22 -5.49 -3.44
N THR A 264 -29.01 -5.34 -2.92
CA THR A 264 -27.84 -6.10 -3.38
C THR A 264 -27.70 -7.37 -2.53
N ILE A 265 -27.46 -8.50 -3.18
CA ILE A 265 -27.28 -9.79 -2.51
C ILE A 265 -25.78 -9.98 -2.27
N PRO A 266 -25.29 -10.00 -1.02
CA PRO A 266 -23.87 -10.20 -0.76
C PRO A 266 -23.42 -11.58 -1.22
N ILE A 267 -22.15 -11.67 -1.66
CA ILE A 267 -21.55 -12.93 -2.10
C ILE A 267 -20.28 -13.25 -1.31
N ALA A 268 -20.02 -14.54 -1.17
CA ALA A 268 -18.84 -15.04 -0.46
C ALA A 268 -17.53 -14.74 -1.21
N ASP A 269 -16.42 -14.63 -0.48
CA ASP A 269 -15.09 -14.50 -1.06
C ASP A 269 -14.58 -15.84 -1.62
N LYS A 270 -14.46 -15.91 -2.93
CA LYS A 270 -14.01 -17.11 -3.66
C LYS A 270 -12.50 -17.34 -3.55
N ARG A 271 -11.73 -16.35 -3.11
CA ARG A 271 -10.28 -16.48 -3.01
C ARG A 271 -9.90 -17.43 -1.89
N HIS A 272 -8.63 -17.84 -1.95
CA HIS A 272 -7.99 -18.43 -0.80
C HIS A 272 -7.94 -17.38 0.33
N GLY A 273 -7.92 -17.84 1.57
CA GLY A 273 -7.83 -16.91 2.68
C GLY A 273 -6.45 -16.23 2.71
N ARG A 274 -6.42 -14.98 3.19
CA ARG A 274 -5.26 -14.08 3.14
C ARG A 274 -4.99 -13.52 4.53
N THR A 275 -3.80 -12.96 4.75
CA THR A 275 -3.54 -12.26 6.02
C THR A 275 -4.28 -10.91 6.04
N ALA A 276 -4.53 -10.37 7.23
CA ALA A 276 -5.15 -9.05 7.37
C ALA A 276 -4.32 -7.94 6.69
N GLN A 277 -2.99 -8.08 6.68
CA GLN A 277 -2.06 -7.16 6.00
C GLN A 277 -2.24 -7.16 4.48
N THR A 278 -2.59 -8.30 3.89
CA THR A 278 -2.84 -8.40 2.45
C THR A 278 -4.26 -7.98 2.10
N ILE A 279 -5.25 -8.34 2.93
CA ILE A 279 -6.66 -7.99 2.72
C ILE A 279 -6.89 -6.48 2.60
N ARG A 280 -6.12 -5.66 3.34
CA ARG A 280 -6.30 -4.21 3.33
C ARG A 280 -6.21 -3.59 1.93
N TYR A 281 -5.43 -4.17 1.01
CA TYR A 281 -5.28 -3.64 -0.35
C TYR A 281 -6.57 -3.78 -1.16
N GLU A 282 -7.37 -4.81 -0.90
CA GLU A 282 -8.69 -4.96 -1.51
C GLU A 282 -9.69 -3.96 -0.93
N LEU A 283 -9.60 -3.66 0.37
CA LEU A 283 -10.42 -2.62 1.00
C LEU A 283 -10.05 -1.23 0.47
N TYR A 284 -8.75 -0.94 0.40
CA TYR A 284 -8.25 0.31 -0.18
C TYR A 284 -8.71 0.46 -1.63
N TRP A 285 -8.75 -0.64 -2.39
CA TRP A 285 -9.25 -0.61 -3.76
C TRP A 285 -10.73 -0.19 -3.79
N ILE A 286 -11.57 -0.82 -2.97
CA ILE A 286 -12.99 -0.44 -2.81
C ILE A 286 -13.13 1.04 -2.47
N TRP A 287 -12.34 1.53 -1.51
CA TRP A 287 -12.43 2.93 -1.07
C TRP A 287 -11.93 3.90 -2.14
N SER A 288 -10.92 3.52 -2.91
CA SER A 288 -10.36 4.36 -3.97
C SER A 288 -11.37 4.63 -5.09
N GLU A 289 -12.35 3.74 -5.31
CA GLU A 289 -13.41 3.95 -6.33
C GLU A 289 -14.36 5.11 -5.98
N HIS A 290 -14.28 5.68 -4.76
CA HIS A 290 -15.09 6.82 -4.32
C HIS A 290 -14.44 8.20 -4.56
N TYR A 291 -13.22 8.26 -5.10
CA TYR A 291 -12.47 9.50 -5.26
C TYR A 291 -12.26 9.87 -6.73
N ASP A 292 -12.16 11.17 -7.01
CA ASP A 292 -11.90 11.67 -8.35
C ASP A 292 -10.50 11.25 -8.83
N PRO A 293 -10.28 11.04 -10.15
CA PRO A 293 -9.04 10.50 -10.68
C PRO A 293 -7.76 11.24 -10.29
N ASP A 294 -7.86 12.56 -10.04
CA ASP A 294 -6.74 13.44 -9.70
C ASP A 294 -6.66 13.76 -8.19
N SER A 295 -7.56 13.23 -7.36
CA SER A 295 -7.48 13.34 -5.89
C SER A 295 -6.31 12.51 -5.38
N TRP A 296 -5.59 13.04 -4.37
CA TRP A 296 -4.44 12.32 -3.80
C TRP A 296 -4.87 11.39 -2.67
N ILE A 297 -4.32 10.18 -2.68
CA ILE A 297 -4.57 9.14 -1.68
C ILE A 297 -3.26 8.74 -1.02
N LEU A 298 -3.24 8.72 0.32
CA LEU A 298 -2.16 8.18 1.14
C LEU A 298 -2.61 6.87 1.80
N LEU A 299 -1.99 5.77 1.45
CA LEU A 299 -2.10 4.48 2.15
C LEU A 299 -1.05 4.44 3.26
N ILE A 300 -1.45 4.27 4.52
CA ILE A 300 -0.48 4.29 5.63
C ILE A 300 -0.88 3.40 6.83
N ASP A 301 0.12 2.85 7.53
CA ASP A 301 -0.11 2.12 8.77
C ASP A 301 -0.55 3.07 9.90
N ALA A 302 -1.66 2.76 10.58
CA ALA A 302 -2.14 3.60 11.69
C ALA A 302 -1.33 3.45 12.99
N ARG A 303 -0.76 2.26 13.24
CA ARG A 303 -0.16 1.91 14.54
C ARG A 303 0.99 2.82 14.93
N ASP A 304 1.88 3.04 13.98
CA ASP A 304 3.22 3.58 14.17
C ASP A 304 3.49 4.76 13.23
N THR A 305 2.43 5.50 12.90
CA THR A 305 2.50 6.76 12.15
C THR A 305 2.11 7.94 13.02
N ILE A 306 2.83 9.03 12.84
CA ILE A 306 2.49 10.37 13.35
C ILE A 306 2.67 11.39 12.22
N PHE A 307 1.91 12.47 12.29
CA PHE A 307 2.01 13.58 11.35
C PHE A 307 2.60 14.80 12.05
N GLN A 308 3.54 15.46 11.38
CA GLN A 308 4.12 16.74 11.83
C GLN A 308 3.75 17.89 10.88
N GLN A 309 3.40 17.58 9.63
CA GLN A 309 2.85 18.51 8.65
C GLN A 309 1.78 17.83 7.78
N THR A 310 1.00 18.63 7.05
CA THR A 310 -0.08 18.09 6.21
C THR A 310 0.50 17.13 5.16
N PRO A 311 -0.03 15.90 5.03
CA PRO A 311 0.59 14.85 4.21
C PRO A 311 0.68 15.22 2.72
N PHE A 312 -0.21 16.10 2.23
CA PHE A 312 -0.30 16.47 0.83
C PHE A 312 0.24 17.87 0.51
N GLY A 313 0.88 18.55 1.46
CA GLY A 313 1.30 19.95 1.30
C GLY A 313 2.39 20.20 0.26
N ARG A 314 3.10 19.15 -0.17
CA ARG A 314 4.21 19.24 -1.13
C ARG A 314 4.11 18.21 -2.27
N VAL A 315 2.93 17.65 -2.50
CA VAL A 315 2.72 16.73 -3.64
C VAL A 315 2.60 17.54 -4.93
N PRO A 316 3.06 17.00 -6.08
CA PRO A 316 2.86 17.67 -7.35
C PRO A 316 1.37 17.77 -7.65
N ARG A 317 0.86 18.99 -7.80
CA ARG A 317 -0.49 19.26 -8.32
C ARG A 317 -0.34 19.75 -9.75
N ARG A 318 -0.78 18.97 -10.73
CA ARG A 318 -0.79 19.45 -12.12
C ARG A 318 -2.18 20.01 -12.42
N GLU A 319 -2.22 21.18 -13.04
CA GLU A 319 -3.44 21.71 -13.61
C GLU A 319 -3.65 21.03 -14.98
N ASN A 320 -4.83 20.44 -15.20
CA ASN A 320 -5.24 19.77 -16.44
C ASN A 320 -4.40 18.53 -16.81
N HIS A 321 -4.71 17.37 -16.24
CA HIS A 321 -4.04 16.11 -16.56
C HIS A 321 -4.33 15.53 -17.95
N GLY A 322 -5.30 16.06 -18.71
CA GLY A 322 -5.77 15.39 -19.92
C GLY A 322 -6.07 13.90 -19.65
N ASP A 323 -5.85 13.05 -20.65
CA ASP A 323 -5.95 11.59 -20.51
C ASP A 323 -4.64 10.95 -20.01
N ASP A 324 -3.69 11.72 -19.46
CA ASP A 324 -2.42 11.17 -18.97
C ASP A 324 -2.63 10.44 -17.63
N GLY A 325 -1.97 9.28 -17.48
CA GLY A 325 -1.96 8.49 -16.25
C GLY A 325 -1.44 9.29 -15.04
N GLY A 326 -1.65 8.76 -13.84
CA GLY A 326 -1.33 9.46 -12.59
C GLY A 326 0.08 9.23 -12.04
N VAL A 327 0.42 9.99 -11.01
CA VAL A 327 1.69 9.83 -10.27
C VAL A 327 1.51 8.86 -9.10
N LEU A 328 2.41 7.89 -8.99
CA LEU A 328 2.55 6.98 -7.86
C LEU A 328 3.88 7.21 -7.14
N ILE A 329 3.86 7.29 -5.81
CA ILE A 329 5.02 7.53 -4.95
C ILE A 329 5.12 6.40 -3.93
N PHE A 330 6.27 5.72 -3.94
CA PHE A 330 6.68 4.81 -2.90
C PHE A 330 7.74 5.44 -2.00
N PHE A 331 7.88 4.89 -0.79
CA PHE A 331 8.81 5.40 0.21
C PHE A 331 9.78 4.30 0.64
N GLY A 332 11.06 4.54 0.37
CA GLY A 332 12.18 3.68 0.75
C GLY A 332 12.37 3.60 2.26
N GLU A 333 12.91 2.48 2.73
CA GLU A 333 13.66 2.43 3.97
C GLU A 333 15.12 2.83 3.69
N ASN A 334 15.89 3.11 4.74
CA ASN A 334 17.27 3.55 4.61
C ASN A 334 18.15 2.52 3.88
N ALA A 335 18.60 2.87 2.68
CA ALA A 335 19.39 2.00 1.80
C ALA A 335 20.79 1.65 2.37
N ASP A 336 21.36 2.52 3.21
CA ASP A 336 22.66 2.27 3.86
C ASP A 336 22.52 1.29 5.05
N ALA A 337 21.32 1.18 5.64
CA ALA A 337 21.06 0.35 6.82
C ALA A 337 20.66 -1.10 6.49
N THR A 338 19.92 -1.31 5.40
CA THR A 338 19.49 -2.66 4.97
C THR A 338 19.11 -2.73 3.50
N SER A 339 19.32 -3.89 2.90
CA SER A 339 18.72 -4.29 1.61
C SER A 339 17.65 -5.37 1.79
N LEU A 340 16.95 -5.73 0.71
CA LEU A 340 16.01 -6.86 0.67
C LEU A 340 16.69 -8.20 0.99
N GLY A 341 17.93 -8.40 0.53
CA GLY A 341 18.72 -9.60 0.76
C GLY A 341 19.30 -9.71 2.17
N GLN A 342 19.69 -8.58 2.77
CA GLN A 342 20.23 -8.52 4.13
C GLN A 342 19.14 -8.70 5.20
N SER A 343 17.93 -8.20 4.94
CA SER A 343 16.78 -8.39 5.82
C SER A 343 16.25 -9.82 5.75
N LYS A 344 16.41 -10.56 6.86
CA LYS A 344 15.90 -11.94 7.00
C LYS A 344 14.41 -12.07 6.66
N TYR A 345 13.60 -11.05 6.98
CA TYR A 345 12.16 -11.07 6.72
C TYR A 345 11.86 -10.77 5.25
N ASN A 346 12.45 -9.72 4.68
CA ASN A 346 12.23 -9.36 3.27
C ASN A 346 12.67 -10.48 2.32
N ARG A 347 13.87 -11.03 2.52
CA ARG A 347 14.35 -12.18 1.73
C ARG A 347 13.40 -13.37 1.85
N LYS A 348 12.90 -13.67 3.06
CA LYS A 348 11.95 -14.75 3.29
C LYS A 348 10.63 -14.51 2.54
N TRP A 349 10.09 -13.30 2.57
CA TRP A 349 8.84 -12.97 1.88
C TRP A 349 8.97 -13.16 0.37
N LEU A 350 10.04 -12.63 -0.24
CA LEU A 350 10.33 -12.81 -1.67
C LEU A 350 10.56 -14.28 -2.03
N THR A 351 11.35 -15.00 -1.25
CA THR A 351 11.66 -16.41 -1.51
C THR A 351 10.41 -17.28 -1.48
N LEU A 352 9.52 -17.05 -0.50
CA LEU A 352 8.29 -17.83 -0.36
C LEU A 352 7.26 -17.50 -1.44
N ALA A 353 7.19 -16.24 -1.88
CA ALA A 353 6.24 -15.83 -2.91
C ALA A 353 6.71 -16.13 -4.35
N TYR A 354 8.00 -15.96 -4.63
CA TYR A 354 8.53 -15.90 -5.99
C TYR A 354 9.75 -16.80 -6.24
N GLY A 355 10.27 -17.46 -5.20
CA GLY A 355 11.43 -18.34 -5.29
C GLY A 355 12.78 -17.66 -5.08
N GLU A 356 13.82 -18.48 -4.92
CA GLU A 356 15.19 -18.02 -4.63
C GLU A 356 15.77 -17.16 -5.75
N SER A 357 15.47 -17.46 -7.02
CA SER A 357 16.01 -16.68 -8.15
C SER A 357 15.58 -15.21 -8.11
N VAL A 358 14.32 -14.94 -7.73
CA VAL A 358 13.81 -13.57 -7.58
C VAL A 358 14.40 -12.91 -6.34
N ALA A 359 14.46 -13.64 -5.22
CA ALA A 359 15.07 -13.12 -3.99
C ALA A 359 16.54 -12.75 -4.18
N ASP A 360 17.30 -13.54 -4.95
CA ASP A 360 18.70 -13.28 -5.27
C ASP A 360 18.84 -12.13 -6.28
N ALA A 361 17.96 -12.03 -7.29
CA ALA A 361 17.96 -10.92 -8.24
C ALA A 361 17.68 -9.56 -7.57
N PHE A 362 16.99 -9.56 -6.43
CA PHE A 362 16.68 -8.35 -5.66
C PHE A 362 17.57 -8.19 -4.42
N TYR A 363 18.61 -9.01 -4.25
CA TYR A 363 19.38 -9.08 -3.02
C TYR A 363 19.95 -7.72 -2.57
N ASP A 364 20.56 -6.97 -3.49
CA ASP A 364 21.17 -5.67 -3.21
C ASP A 364 20.21 -4.49 -3.34
N LYS A 365 18.94 -4.74 -3.70
CA LYS A 365 17.95 -3.67 -3.84
C LYS A 365 17.51 -3.16 -2.47
N PRO A 366 17.40 -1.83 -2.26
CA PRO A 366 16.89 -1.28 -1.00
C PRO A 366 15.45 -1.73 -0.72
N THR A 367 15.04 -1.72 0.54
CA THR A 367 13.65 -2.04 0.88
C THR A 367 12.75 -0.83 0.61
N ILE A 368 11.62 -1.02 -0.06
CA ILE A 368 10.56 -0.01 -0.20
C ILE A 368 9.40 -0.39 0.71
N CYS A 369 8.99 0.47 1.64
CA CYS A 369 8.04 0.13 2.71
C CYS A 369 6.58 0.09 2.20
N SER A 370 5.92 -1.07 2.26
CA SER A 370 4.53 -1.23 1.82
C SER A 370 3.51 -0.60 2.77
N GLY A 371 3.92 -0.29 4.01
CA GLY A 371 3.12 0.42 5.01
C GLY A 371 2.96 1.92 4.75
N SER A 372 3.53 2.44 3.66
CA SER A 372 3.40 3.82 3.23
C SER A 372 3.44 3.90 1.70
N THR A 373 2.38 4.40 1.06
CA THR A 373 2.33 4.60 -0.39
C THR A 373 1.38 5.76 -0.68
N MET A 374 1.69 6.60 -1.66
CA MET A 374 0.89 7.79 -1.97
C MET A 374 0.79 8.00 -3.47
N GLY A 375 -0.30 8.55 -3.96
CA GLY A 375 -0.41 8.92 -5.36
C GLY A 375 -1.78 9.49 -5.71
N GLU A 376 -1.96 9.84 -6.97
CA GLU A 376 -3.28 10.18 -7.51
C GLU A 376 -4.17 8.93 -7.56
N GLN A 377 -5.48 9.13 -7.39
CA GLN A 377 -6.47 8.06 -7.28
C GLN A 377 -6.31 7.03 -8.40
N LYS A 378 -6.20 7.45 -9.66
CA LYS A 378 -6.08 6.54 -10.82
C LYS A 378 -4.85 5.63 -10.75
N ALA A 379 -3.73 6.17 -10.26
CA ALA A 379 -2.48 5.44 -10.10
C ALA A 379 -2.53 4.50 -8.88
N ILE A 380 -3.10 4.98 -7.77
CA ILE A 380 -3.30 4.18 -6.55
C ILE A 380 -4.26 3.03 -6.80
N GLU A 381 -5.39 3.26 -7.45
CA GLU A 381 -6.37 2.23 -7.80
C GLU A 381 -5.72 1.11 -8.62
N THR A 382 -4.91 1.47 -9.61
CA THR A 382 -4.17 0.51 -10.44
C THR A 382 -3.12 -0.26 -9.65
N TYR A 383 -2.38 0.42 -8.77
CA TYR A 383 -1.45 -0.22 -7.84
C TYR A 383 -2.15 -1.22 -6.90
N LEU A 384 -3.32 -0.86 -6.39
CA LEU A 384 -4.11 -1.72 -5.50
C LEU A 384 -4.62 -2.97 -6.21
N ARG A 385 -5.04 -2.86 -7.49
CA ARG A 385 -5.34 -4.03 -8.33
C ARG A 385 -4.12 -4.93 -8.51
N ALA A 386 -2.95 -4.34 -8.74
CA ALA A 386 -1.71 -5.08 -8.89
C ALA A 386 -1.34 -5.86 -7.61
N GLU A 387 -1.43 -5.23 -6.44
CA GLU A 387 -1.21 -5.89 -5.13
C GLU A 387 -2.17 -7.07 -4.89
N VAL A 388 -3.47 -6.88 -5.18
CA VAL A 388 -4.46 -7.96 -5.05
C VAL A 388 -4.15 -9.09 -6.05
N ALA A 389 -3.78 -8.76 -7.28
CA ALA A 389 -3.38 -9.75 -8.28
C ALA A 389 -2.13 -10.54 -7.86
N GLU A 390 -1.12 -9.90 -7.25
CA GLU A 390 0.06 -10.60 -6.71
C GLU A 390 -0.29 -11.55 -5.58
N SER A 391 -1.18 -11.13 -4.68
CA SER A 391 -1.71 -12.03 -3.65
C SER A 391 -2.38 -13.25 -4.26
N ASP A 392 -3.20 -13.06 -5.30
CA ASP A 392 -3.96 -14.13 -5.93
C ASP A 392 -3.08 -15.08 -6.77
N GLU A 393 -2.09 -14.54 -7.48
CA GLU A 393 -1.13 -15.28 -8.29
C GLU A 393 -0.17 -16.10 -7.42
N SER A 394 0.44 -15.46 -6.42
CA SER A 394 1.44 -16.12 -5.54
C SER A 394 0.81 -17.08 -4.54
N LYS A 395 -0.46 -16.88 -4.18
CA LYS A 395 -1.19 -17.61 -3.12
C LYS A 395 -0.44 -17.64 -1.78
N THR A 396 0.42 -16.66 -1.56
CA THR A 396 1.33 -16.65 -0.42
C THR A 396 0.62 -16.10 0.81
N VAL A 397 0.42 -16.97 1.80
CA VAL A 397 -0.31 -16.64 3.04
C VAL A 397 0.64 -16.62 4.23
N ILE A 398 1.43 -15.54 4.32
CA ILE A 398 2.35 -15.31 5.43
C ILE A 398 2.26 -13.86 5.89
N PHE A 399 2.49 -13.63 7.19
CA PHE A 399 2.52 -12.28 7.74
C PHE A 399 3.64 -11.46 7.07
N GLY A 400 3.29 -10.30 6.52
CA GLY A 400 4.20 -9.41 5.78
C GLY A 400 4.40 -9.78 4.31
N ALA A 401 3.59 -10.68 3.73
CA ALA A 401 3.68 -11.01 2.31
C ALA A 401 3.48 -9.79 1.40
N ASP A 402 2.64 -8.84 1.81
CA ASP A 402 2.40 -7.56 1.13
C ASP A 402 3.68 -6.75 0.93
N GLN A 403 4.59 -6.77 1.89
CA GLN A 403 5.91 -6.14 1.77
C GLN A 403 6.74 -6.80 0.65
N GLY A 404 6.60 -8.11 0.45
CA GLY A 404 7.21 -8.84 -0.66
C GLY A 404 6.57 -8.53 -2.01
N PHE A 405 5.24 -8.49 -2.08
CA PHE A 405 4.48 -8.16 -3.29
C PHE A 405 4.79 -6.74 -3.79
N HIS A 406 4.79 -5.78 -2.88
CA HIS A 406 5.12 -4.38 -3.15
C HIS A 406 6.51 -4.21 -3.78
N ASN A 407 7.54 -4.82 -3.17
CA ASN A 407 8.90 -4.74 -3.70
C ASN A 407 9.04 -5.50 -5.03
N TYR A 408 8.33 -6.62 -5.19
CA TYR A 408 8.31 -7.36 -6.44
C TYR A 408 7.70 -6.56 -7.58
N LEU A 409 6.52 -5.96 -7.38
CA LEU A 409 5.84 -5.14 -8.39
C LEU A 409 6.73 -4.03 -8.93
N TYR A 410 7.47 -3.36 -8.04
CA TYR A 410 8.39 -2.31 -8.41
C TYR A 410 9.67 -2.86 -9.09
N TYR A 411 10.44 -3.71 -8.40
CA TYR A 411 11.77 -4.11 -8.89
C TYR A 411 11.72 -5.06 -10.09
N SER A 412 10.63 -5.79 -10.30
CA SER A 412 10.41 -6.57 -11.53
C SER A 412 9.95 -5.71 -12.72
N ASN A 413 9.64 -4.42 -12.48
CA ASN A 413 9.09 -3.51 -13.47
C ASN A 413 7.68 -3.92 -13.99
N LYS A 414 6.92 -4.69 -13.20
CA LYS A 414 5.60 -5.24 -13.61
C LYS A 414 4.56 -4.16 -13.89
N MET A 415 4.67 -2.99 -13.26
CA MET A 415 3.74 -1.87 -13.46
C MET A 415 4.15 -0.89 -14.58
N ALA A 416 5.24 -1.13 -15.31
CA ALA A 416 5.80 -0.16 -16.28
C ALA A 416 4.85 0.25 -17.42
N ASN A 417 3.96 -0.67 -17.80
CA ASN A 417 3.01 -0.51 -18.91
C ASN A 417 1.59 -0.15 -18.45
N ALA A 418 1.39 0.05 -17.15
CA ALA A 418 0.06 0.35 -16.62
C ALA A 418 -0.41 1.72 -17.11
N GLU A 419 -1.51 1.75 -17.86
CA GLU A 419 -1.96 2.95 -18.59
C GLU A 419 -2.28 4.13 -17.64
N ALA A 420 -2.88 3.82 -16.50
CA ALA A 420 -3.26 4.81 -15.50
C ALA A 420 -2.08 5.27 -14.61
N ILE A 421 -0.83 4.84 -14.88
CA ILE A 421 0.37 5.28 -14.16
C ILE A 421 1.33 5.94 -15.15
N SER A 422 1.40 7.27 -15.13
CA SER A 422 2.36 8.00 -15.98
C SER A 422 3.77 7.95 -15.40
N GLN A 423 3.89 7.94 -14.07
CA GLN A 423 5.15 8.03 -13.35
C GLN A 423 5.11 7.25 -12.03
N ILE A 424 6.18 6.51 -11.75
CA ILE A 424 6.45 5.92 -10.43
C ILE A 424 7.70 6.60 -9.87
N LEU A 425 7.57 7.16 -8.68
CA LEU A 425 8.64 7.79 -7.90
C LEU A 425 8.93 6.95 -6.67
N VAL A 426 10.20 6.89 -6.26
CA VAL A 426 10.59 6.33 -4.97
C VAL A 426 11.39 7.37 -4.22
N GLN A 427 10.92 7.77 -3.04
CA GLN A 427 11.62 8.69 -2.17
C GLN A 427 12.40 7.90 -1.13
N ASP A 428 13.71 8.11 -1.05
CA ASP A 428 14.52 7.49 0.00
C ASP A 428 14.13 8.05 1.38
N GLN A 429 14.35 7.24 2.41
CA GLN A 429 14.16 7.63 3.79
C GLN A 429 14.93 8.92 4.08
N GLY A 430 14.22 9.93 4.59
CA GLY A 430 14.79 11.22 5.00
C GLY A 430 14.92 12.27 3.89
N LEU A 431 14.44 12.02 2.67
CA LEU A 431 14.45 12.97 1.55
C LEU A 431 13.05 13.43 1.10
N GLY A 432 12.00 13.07 1.84
CA GLY A 432 10.65 13.02 1.27
C GLY A 432 9.53 13.39 2.21
N LEU A 433 8.34 12.97 1.80
CA LEU A 433 7.08 13.19 2.53
C LEU A 433 6.94 12.25 3.73
N VAL A 434 7.51 11.04 3.61
CA VAL A 434 7.47 10.00 4.64
C VAL A 434 8.89 9.60 5.03
N ASN A 435 9.15 9.61 6.33
CA ASN A 435 10.39 9.13 6.89
C ASN A 435 10.17 7.77 7.59
N ASN A 436 10.60 6.70 6.92
CA ASN A 436 10.48 5.32 7.40
C ASN A 436 11.58 4.99 8.40
N MET A 437 11.24 4.97 9.69
CA MET A 437 12.23 4.82 10.77
C MET A 437 12.61 3.37 11.05
N GLY A 438 11.97 2.39 10.41
CA GLY A 438 12.06 0.98 10.77
C GLY A 438 13.42 0.35 10.63
N ALA A 439 14.25 0.83 9.69
CA ALA A 439 15.59 0.29 9.43
C ALA A 439 16.69 0.88 10.34
N LEU A 440 16.45 2.02 10.98
CA LEU A 440 17.48 2.85 11.63
C LEU A 440 17.92 2.35 13.02
N ARG A 441 18.17 1.05 13.19
CA ARG A 441 18.25 0.39 14.53
C ARG A 441 19.65 0.13 15.08
N ASP A 442 20.67 0.28 14.26
CA ASP A 442 22.06 -0.06 14.61
C ASP A 442 22.77 1.02 15.44
N LYS A 443 22.27 2.27 15.40
CA LYS A 443 22.75 3.39 16.20
C LYS A 443 21.62 4.34 16.65
N PRO A 444 21.86 5.20 17.66
CA PRO A 444 20.88 6.19 18.11
C PRO A 444 20.37 7.13 17.01
N LEU A 445 19.11 7.56 17.10
CA LEU A 445 18.50 8.52 16.17
C LEU A 445 19.28 9.83 16.04
N SER A 446 19.90 10.28 17.12
CA SER A 446 20.77 11.47 17.16
C SER A 446 22.09 11.32 16.42
N GLU A 447 22.43 10.14 15.89
CA GLU A 447 23.63 9.91 15.07
C GLU A 447 23.30 9.73 13.58
N TRP A 448 22.02 9.76 13.23
CA TRP A 448 21.55 9.71 11.84
C TRP A 448 21.45 11.12 11.25
N GLY A 449 21.70 11.25 9.94
CA GLY A 449 21.56 12.53 9.25
C GLY A 449 22.51 13.60 9.74
N ASN A 450 23.77 13.21 10.02
CA ASN A 450 24.76 14.09 10.63
C ASN A 450 24.29 14.69 11.97
N GLY A 451 23.50 13.92 12.71
CA GLY A 451 22.94 14.26 14.01
C GLY A 451 21.78 15.24 13.99
N ARG A 452 21.14 15.44 12.83
CA ARG A 452 20.01 16.37 12.67
C ARG A 452 18.65 15.69 12.70
N MET A 453 18.59 14.36 12.67
CA MET A 453 17.33 13.63 12.51
C MET A 453 16.35 13.83 13.66
N LEU A 454 16.82 13.98 14.90
CA LEU A 454 15.98 14.12 16.08
C LEU A 454 16.43 15.30 16.93
N GLN A 455 15.53 16.24 17.16
CA GLN A 455 15.76 17.32 18.13
C GLN A 455 15.16 16.93 19.49
N GLU A 456 16.03 16.62 20.46
CA GLU A 456 15.60 16.24 21.82
C GLU A 456 15.31 17.44 22.73
N GLU A 457 15.75 18.64 22.35
CA GLU A 457 15.50 19.89 23.08
C GLU A 457 14.35 20.67 22.44
N ALA A 458 13.33 21.03 23.22
CA ALA A 458 12.21 21.80 22.71
C ALA A 458 12.59 23.26 22.46
N SER A 459 12.10 23.83 21.37
CA SER A 459 12.08 25.27 21.11
C SER A 459 10.65 25.72 20.82
N GLU A 460 10.40 27.04 20.81
CA GLU A 460 9.09 27.56 20.40
C GLU A 460 8.74 27.19 18.94
N ALA A 461 9.75 27.07 18.08
CA ALA A 461 9.56 26.70 16.67
C ALA A 461 9.37 25.18 16.46
N HIS A 462 9.98 24.35 17.31
CA HIS A 462 10.00 22.90 17.16
C HIS A 462 9.81 22.19 18.50
N PRO A 463 8.69 21.45 18.68
CA PRO A 463 8.46 20.70 19.90
C PRO A 463 9.49 19.57 20.05
N GLN A 464 9.65 19.11 21.29
CA GLN A 464 10.54 18.00 21.61
C GLN A 464 10.26 16.76 20.75
N ASN A 465 11.32 16.08 20.30
CA ASN A 465 11.27 14.88 19.47
C ASN A 465 10.65 15.08 18.09
N THR A 466 10.79 16.28 17.52
CA THR A 466 10.53 16.54 16.10
C THR A 466 11.55 15.76 15.26
N VAL A 467 11.07 15.03 14.26
CA VAL A 467 11.91 14.29 13.31
C VAL A 467 12.13 15.12 12.06
N PHE A 468 13.37 15.21 11.63
CA PHE A 468 13.77 15.97 10.45
C PHE A 468 14.16 15.03 9.30
N ASN A 469 13.94 15.53 8.09
CA ASN A 469 14.62 15.07 6.91
C ASN A 469 16.11 15.43 6.98
N TRP A 470 16.90 14.85 6.09
CA TRP A 470 18.33 15.03 6.06
C TRP A 470 18.77 16.46 5.68
N ASP A 471 17.95 17.17 4.92
CA ASP A 471 18.08 18.60 4.59
C ASP A 471 17.77 19.52 5.78
N GLY A 472 17.40 18.96 6.94
CA GLY A 472 17.01 19.71 8.13
C GLY A 472 15.60 20.27 8.09
N THR A 473 14.81 19.98 7.05
CA THR A 473 13.37 20.28 7.04
C THR A 473 12.62 19.31 7.94
N VAL A 474 11.50 19.75 8.52
CA VAL A 474 10.63 18.86 9.31
C VAL A 474 10.05 17.78 8.39
N SER A 475 10.20 16.51 8.77
CA SER A 475 9.59 15.39 8.05
C SER A 475 8.07 15.48 8.16
N PRO A 476 7.30 15.59 7.08
CA PRO A 476 5.85 15.74 7.17
C PRO A 476 5.19 14.57 7.90
N ILE A 477 5.64 13.35 7.61
CA ILE A 477 5.13 12.10 8.18
C ILE A 477 6.30 11.31 8.76
N VAL A 478 6.14 10.79 9.97
CA VAL A 478 7.10 9.87 10.59
C VAL A 478 6.42 8.52 10.73
N HIS A 479 6.95 7.52 10.05
CA HIS A 479 6.40 6.17 10.01
C HIS A 479 7.33 5.19 10.74
N GLN A 480 6.75 4.18 11.38
CA GLN A 480 7.44 3.22 12.24
C GLN A 480 8.16 3.87 13.44
N TYR A 481 7.60 4.96 13.99
CA TYR A 481 8.21 5.67 15.14
C TYR A 481 8.33 4.77 16.38
N ASP A 482 7.45 3.77 16.51
CA ASP A 482 7.40 2.85 17.65
C ASP A 482 8.61 1.91 17.75
N ARG A 483 9.44 1.86 16.70
CA ARG A 483 10.70 1.10 16.65
C ARG A 483 11.81 1.76 17.45
N HIS A 484 11.61 3.02 17.85
CA HIS A 484 12.58 3.82 18.59
C HIS A 484 12.06 4.13 19.98
N LYS A 485 12.80 3.70 21.01
CA LYS A 485 12.38 3.87 22.41
C LYS A 485 12.14 5.34 22.78
N VAL A 486 12.96 6.26 22.28
CA VAL A 486 12.85 7.69 22.54
C VAL A 486 11.54 8.26 21.98
N LEU A 487 11.25 7.99 20.70
CA LEU A 487 10.02 8.41 20.03
C LEU A 487 8.79 7.72 20.65
N SER A 488 8.81 6.40 20.82
CA SER A 488 7.72 5.65 21.42
C SER A 488 7.38 6.15 22.83
N LYS A 489 8.40 6.43 23.66
CA LYS A 489 8.19 6.98 25.00
C LYS A 489 7.51 8.35 24.93
N TRP A 490 8.00 9.23 24.06
CA TRP A 490 7.43 10.57 23.91
C TRP A 490 5.98 10.54 23.42
N TRP A 491 5.73 9.86 22.29
CA TRP A 491 4.42 9.84 21.66
C TRP A 491 3.40 9.06 22.49
N CYS A 492 3.72 7.82 22.90
CA CYS A 492 2.76 6.97 23.60
C CYS A 492 2.51 7.38 25.06
N LYS A 493 3.43 8.10 25.73
CA LYS A 493 3.26 8.51 27.13
C LYS A 493 2.93 9.99 27.29
N THR A 494 3.65 10.86 26.59
CA THR A 494 3.48 12.32 26.74
C THR A 494 2.37 12.81 25.82
N LYS A 495 2.55 12.67 24.50
CA LYS A 495 1.59 13.22 23.52
C LYS A 495 0.22 12.55 23.57
N TYR A 496 0.16 11.24 23.81
CA TYR A 496 -1.12 10.56 24.00
C TYR A 496 -1.93 11.18 25.16
N LYS A 497 -1.29 11.50 26.29
CA LYS A 497 -1.97 12.09 27.44
C LYS A 497 -2.50 13.50 27.11
N GLU A 498 -1.69 14.31 26.43
CA GLU A 498 -2.06 15.63 25.93
C GLU A 498 -3.28 15.54 25.00
N TYR A 499 -3.21 14.70 23.97
CA TYR A 499 -4.29 14.50 23.01
C TYR A 499 -5.55 13.89 23.62
N LYS A 500 -5.41 12.96 24.57
CA LYS A 500 -6.57 12.42 25.29
C LYS A 500 -7.27 13.50 26.11
N ASN A 501 -6.52 14.41 26.75
CA ASN A 501 -7.09 15.52 27.50
C ASN A 501 -7.82 16.48 26.57
N ARG A 502 -7.21 16.88 25.46
CA ARG A 502 -7.85 17.73 24.45
C ARG A 502 -9.11 17.08 23.87
N TRP A 503 -9.08 15.78 23.57
CA TRP A 503 -10.27 15.04 23.19
C TRP A 503 -11.37 15.09 24.27
N ASN A 504 -11.00 14.98 25.55
CA ASN A 504 -11.96 15.13 26.64
C ASN A 504 -12.56 16.53 26.74
N GLU A 505 -11.86 17.56 26.31
CA GLU A 505 -12.35 18.93 26.23
C GLU A 505 -13.26 19.12 25.02
N MET A 506 -12.91 18.60 23.84
CA MET A 506 -13.73 18.66 22.61
C MET A 506 -15.09 17.95 22.74
N LYS A 507 -15.22 17.01 23.70
CA LYS A 507 -16.47 16.32 24.01
C LYS A 507 -17.44 17.11 24.88
N LYS A 508 -16.95 18.12 25.61
CA LYS A 508 -17.77 18.95 26.51
C LYS A 508 -18.41 20.06 25.72
#